data_AF-A0A916CI04-F1
#
_entry.id   AF-A0A916CI04-F1
#
_cell.length_a   1.000
_cell.length_b   1.000
_cell.length_c   1.000
_cell.angle_alpha   90.00
_cell.angle_beta   90.00
_cell.angle_gamma   90.00
#
_symmetry.space_group_name_H-M   'P 1'
#
loop_
_entity.id
_entity.type
_entity.pdbx_description
1 polymer ?
#
loop_
_entity_poly.entity_id
_entity_poly.type
_entity_poly.pdbx_seq_one_letter_code
_entity_poly.pdbx_strand_id
1 'polypeptide(L)'
;MNNKWTSTAILLALSLVLFALGFACALMLGLPGLGRKIVIGLTPMALLWLGAGIELGQARITRTWLRRLIAVGAFAGLPSLLIIVLPVAVFLFFAPAIFPRSPAWQTFQPLPEQPTEIAAGDYRHVYVRSVSGKIYTRAVDKSADGWQQAREPLDIATEYFTRPLAGAPENNPPPGKTISTLNLEYYGPSETSSEIHYAVLSDGSVWWLAFERPDKSFQLLIVLLIPALAVLGLLASVPFWLGACVIVLMRRKTRVTA
;
A
#
# COMPACT_ATOMS: atom_id res chain seq x y z
N MET A 1 30.75 -2.93 36.32
CA MET A 1 30.42 -3.23 34.90
C MET A 1 29.81 -2.00 34.27
N ASN A 2 30.18 -1.68 33.03
CA ASN A 2 30.39 -0.32 32.56
C ASN A 2 29.20 0.23 31.73
N ASN A 3 28.48 1.22 32.25
CA ASN A 3 27.33 1.92 31.60
C ASN A 3 27.65 2.65 30.27
N LYS A 4 28.90 2.59 29.78
CA LYS A 4 29.32 3.29 28.56
C LYS A 4 28.89 2.58 27.26
N TRP A 5 28.62 1.28 27.31
CA TRP A 5 28.17 0.50 26.14
C TRP A 5 26.69 0.74 25.81
N THR A 6 25.86 0.96 26.83
CA THR A 6 24.43 1.27 26.64
C THR A 6 24.27 2.63 25.96
N SER A 7 25.02 3.66 26.36
CA SER A 7 24.89 5.00 25.77
C SER A 7 25.22 5.07 24.27
N THR A 8 26.24 4.32 23.82
CA THR A 8 26.63 4.32 22.38
C THR A 8 25.67 3.50 21.53
N ALA A 9 25.22 2.34 22.02
CA ALA A 9 24.19 1.56 21.34
C ALA A 9 22.84 2.30 21.27
N ILE A 10 22.47 3.01 22.35
CA ILE A 10 21.26 3.84 22.40
C ILE A 10 21.36 4.98 21.38
N LEU A 11 22.48 5.71 21.32
CA LEU A 11 22.67 6.79 20.35
C LEU A 11 22.59 6.29 18.89
N LEU A 12 23.14 5.12 18.61
CA LEU A 12 23.13 4.53 17.26
C LEU A 12 21.73 4.04 16.88
N ALA A 13 21.01 3.42 17.81
CA ALA A 13 19.61 3.04 17.64
C ALA A 13 18.70 4.26 17.48
N LEU A 14 18.89 5.31 18.27
CA LEU A 14 18.12 6.55 18.19
C LEU A 14 18.34 7.25 16.84
N SER A 15 19.58 7.25 16.35
CA SER A 15 19.93 7.82 15.03
C SER A 15 19.26 7.07 13.88
N LEU A 16 19.23 5.73 13.96
CA LEU A 16 18.54 4.87 13.00
C LEU A 16 17.02 5.07 13.02
N VAL A 17 16.43 5.18 14.21
CA VAL A 17 15.00 5.43 14.39
C VAL A 17 14.60 6.81 13.87
N LEU A 18 15.39 7.86 14.17
CA LEU A 18 15.14 9.21 13.68
C LEU A 18 15.30 9.31 12.15
N PHE A 19 16.27 8.61 11.57
CA PHE A 19 16.44 8.53 10.12
C PHE A 19 15.25 7.81 9.47
N ALA A 20 14.83 6.66 10.01
CA ALA A 20 13.68 5.91 9.51
C ALA A 20 12.38 6.71 9.62
N LEU A 21 12.17 7.42 10.73
CA LEU A 21 11.02 8.32 10.93
C LEU A 21 11.05 9.50 9.95
N GLY A 22 12.19 10.16 9.78
CA GLY A 22 12.33 11.28 8.82
C GLY A 22 12.07 10.84 7.38
N PHE A 23 12.57 9.66 7.00
CA PHE A 23 12.36 9.08 5.68
C PHE A 23 10.91 8.63 5.45
N ALA A 24 10.29 7.98 6.43
CA ALA A 24 8.88 7.57 6.37
C ALA A 24 7.94 8.79 6.32
N CYS A 25 8.24 9.84 7.08
CA CYS A 25 7.46 11.08 7.08
C CYS A 25 7.57 11.81 5.73
N ALA A 26 8.75 11.80 5.11
CA ALA A 26 8.96 12.34 3.77
C ALA A 26 8.19 11.57 2.66
N LEU A 27 8.14 10.25 2.77
CA LEU A 27 7.37 9.37 1.87
C LEU A 27 5.86 9.56 2.05
N MET A 28 5.39 9.64 3.29
CA MET A 28 3.97 9.79 3.64
C MET A 28 3.40 11.16 3.26
N LEU A 29 4.20 12.23 3.35
CA LEU A 29 3.68 13.59 3.16
C LEU A 29 3.65 14.06 1.69
N GLY A 30 4.16 13.27 0.73
CA GLY A 30 4.09 13.61 -0.70
C GLY A 30 4.53 15.03 -1.04
N LEU A 31 5.46 15.61 -0.26
CA LEU A 31 5.64 17.07 -0.20
C LEU A 31 6.23 17.62 -1.51
N PRO A 32 5.50 18.46 -2.26
CA PRO A 32 6.10 19.21 -3.35
C PRO A 32 7.07 20.27 -2.79
N GLY A 33 8.25 20.37 -3.41
CA GLY A 33 9.17 21.50 -3.21
C GLY A 33 10.11 21.41 -2.00
N LEU A 34 9.68 21.91 -0.83
CA LEU A 34 10.59 22.23 0.29
C LEU A 34 10.98 20.99 1.13
N GLY A 35 10.02 20.10 1.40
CA GLY A 35 10.26 18.85 2.14
C GLY A 35 11.26 17.94 1.44
N ARG A 36 11.20 17.87 0.10
CA ARG A 36 12.13 17.08 -0.73
C ARG A 36 13.57 17.58 -0.61
N LYS A 37 13.79 18.90 -0.55
CA LYS A 37 15.13 19.50 -0.40
C LYS A 37 15.73 19.25 0.99
N ILE A 38 14.91 19.33 2.03
CA ILE A 38 15.34 19.06 3.41
C ILE A 38 15.74 17.59 3.57
N VAL A 39 14.96 16.67 3.01
CA VAL A 39 15.24 15.23 3.05
C VAL A 39 16.51 14.90 2.26
N ILE A 40 16.67 15.45 1.05
CA ILE A 40 17.89 15.26 0.24
C ILE A 40 19.14 15.85 0.94
N GLY A 41 19.01 16.93 1.70
CA GLY A 41 20.12 17.52 2.47
C GLY A 41 20.45 16.77 3.77
N LEU A 42 19.44 16.30 4.50
CA LEU A 42 19.63 15.60 5.77
C LEU A 42 20.04 14.13 5.60
N THR A 43 19.67 13.49 4.50
CA THR A 43 20.03 12.09 4.23
C THR A 43 21.55 11.85 4.16
N PRO A 44 22.34 12.59 3.35
CA PRO A 44 23.78 12.43 3.33
C PRO A 44 24.42 12.81 4.66
N MET A 45 23.88 13.81 5.37
CA MET A 45 24.34 14.19 6.71
C MET A 45 24.15 13.04 7.70
N ALA A 46 22.95 12.43 7.75
CA ALA A 46 22.67 11.29 8.62
C ALA A 46 23.54 10.07 8.28
N LEU A 47 23.77 9.77 6.99
CA LEU A 47 24.66 8.70 6.55
C LEU A 47 26.12 8.95 6.95
N LEU A 48 26.59 10.19 6.86
CA LEU A 48 27.92 10.59 7.33
C LEU A 48 28.04 10.43 8.86
N TRP A 49 27.03 10.83 9.63
CA TRP A 49 26.98 10.64 11.07
C TRP A 49 26.95 9.16 11.48
N LEU A 50 26.23 8.33 10.72
CA LEU A 50 26.17 6.89 10.92
C LEU A 50 27.53 6.24 10.66
N GLY A 51 28.21 6.64 9.58
CA GLY A 51 29.60 6.24 9.28
C GLY A 51 30.57 6.62 10.39
N ALA A 52 30.53 7.88 10.85
CA ALA A 52 31.37 8.36 11.96
C ALA A 52 31.09 7.61 13.27
N GLY A 53 29.82 7.33 13.58
CA GLY A 53 29.41 6.57 14.75
C GLY A 53 29.91 5.12 14.72
N ILE A 54 29.88 4.47 13.56
CA ILE A 54 30.43 3.12 13.37
C ILE A 54 31.95 3.14 13.58
N GLU A 55 32.68 4.12 13.03
CA GLU A 55 34.13 4.22 13.24
C GLU A 55 34.50 4.47 14.71
N LEU A 56 33.80 5.36 15.39
CA LEU A 56 33.99 5.64 16.82
C LEU A 56 33.68 4.40 17.68
N GLY A 57 32.64 3.64 17.34
CA GLY A 57 32.31 2.37 17.98
C GLY A 57 33.40 1.32 17.75
N GLN A 58 33.91 1.21 16.53
CA GLN A 58 35.00 0.30 16.17
C GLN A 58 36.33 0.63 16.86
N ALA A 59 36.63 1.91 17.08
CA ALA A 59 37.86 2.33 17.75
C ALA A 59 37.94 1.87 19.21
N ARG A 60 36.79 1.63 19.85
CA ARG A 60 36.70 1.16 21.24
C ARG A 60 36.72 -0.37 21.39
N ILE A 61 36.63 -1.11 20.29
CA ILE A 61 36.66 -2.57 20.30
C ILE A 61 38.11 -3.04 20.17
N THR A 62 38.65 -3.61 21.24
CA THR A 62 40.03 -4.13 21.30
C THR A 62 40.20 -5.45 20.57
N ARG A 63 39.12 -6.26 20.47
CA ARG A 63 39.13 -7.55 19.75
C ARG A 63 39.10 -7.33 18.24
N THR A 64 40.20 -7.62 17.57
CA THR A 64 40.39 -7.45 16.12
C THR A 64 39.38 -8.22 15.26
N TRP A 65 39.03 -9.45 15.65
CA TRP A 65 38.05 -10.25 14.90
C TRP A 65 36.63 -9.64 14.99
N LEU A 66 36.21 -9.19 16.17
CA LEU A 66 34.89 -8.58 16.39
C LEU A 66 34.77 -7.24 15.66
N ARG A 67 35.86 -6.45 15.64
CA ARG A 67 35.95 -5.21 14.88
C ARG A 67 35.79 -5.45 13.37
N ARG A 68 36.40 -6.51 12.83
CA ARG A 68 36.22 -6.92 11.42
C ARG A 68 34.80 -7.37 11.14
N LEU A 69 34.19 -8.14 12.05
CA LEU A 69 32.84 -8.66 11.89
C LEU A 69 31.80 -7.53 11.89
N ILE A 70 31.94 -6.56 12.80
CA ILE A 70 31.08 -5.35 12.84
C ILE A 70 31.33 -4.45 11.63
N ALA A 71 32.58 -4.33 11.17
CA ALA A 71 32.88 -3.63 9.93
C ALA A 71 32.20 -4.30 8.74
N VAL A 72 32.40 -5.60 8.52
CA VAL A 72 31.75 -6.33 7.43
C VAL A 72 30.23 -6.27 7.54
N GLY A 73 29.66 -6.43 8.73
CA GLY A 73 28.22 -6.30 8.96
C GLY A 73 27.69 -4.89 8.65
N ALA A 74 28.39 -3.85 9.05
CA ALA A 74 27.99 -2.47 8.74
C ALA A 74 28.20 -2.12 7.26
N PHE A 75 29.27 -2.63 6.64
CA PHE A 75 29.66 -2.30 5.26
C PHE A 75 28.95 -3.13 4.20
N ALA A 76 28.63 -4.39 4.48
CA ALA A 76 27.85 -5.23 3.57
C ALA A 76 26.37 -5.27 3.98
N GLY A 77 26.07 -5.35 5.28
CA GLY A 77 24.71 -5.54 5.78
C GLY A 77 23.85 -4.28 5.66
N LEU A 78 24.38 -3.09 5.97
CA LEU A 78 23.58 -1.86 5.93
C LEU A 78 23.18 -1.46 4.50
N PRO A 79 24.06 -1.52 3.48
CA PRO A 79 23.66 -1.32 2.10
C PRO A 79 22.70 -2.41 1.61
N SER A 80 22.94 -3.68 1.96
CA SER A 80 22.03 -4.79 1.59
C SER A 80 20.63 -4.59 2.19
N LEU A 81 20.56 -4.12 3.43
CA LEU A 81 19.30 -3.80 4.10
C LEU A 81 18.57 -2.64 3.40
N LEU A 82 19.28 -1.58 3.02
CA LEU A 82 18.67 -0.44 2.32
C LEU A 82 18.30 -0.74 0.85
N ILE A 83 19.05 -1.59 0.16
CA ILE A 83 18.81 -1.91 -1.26
C ILE A 83 17.79 -3.03 -1.42
N ILE A 84 17.75 -4.00 -0.51
CA ILE A 84 16.90 -5.20 -0.64
C ILE A 84 15.73 -5.13 0.33
N VAL A 85 16.01 -4.96 1.64
CA VAL A 85 14.96 -5.08 2.66
C VAL A 85 13.99 -3.90 2.59
N LEU A 86 14.48 -2.68 2.40
CA LEU A 86 13.62 -1.49 2.35
C LEU A 86 12.67 -1.51 1.13
N PRO A 87 13.10 -1.78 -0.12
CA PRO A 87 12.17 -1.88 -1.24
C PRO A 87 11.17 -3.03 -1.10
N VAL A 88 11.59 -4.18 -0.55
CA VAL A 88 10.69 -5.31 -0.28
C VAL A 88 9.67 -4.93 0.80
N ALA A 89 10.07 -4.26 1.88
CA ALA A 89 9.16 -3.81 2.92
C ALA A 89 8.15 -2.78 2.40
N VAL A 90 8.60 -1.81 1.59
CA VAL A 90 7.73 -0.84 0.90
C VAL A 90 6.76 -1.58 -0.02
N PHE A 91 7.26 -2.51 -0.84
CA PHE A 91 6.41 -3.32 -1.71
C PHE A 91 5.36 -4.09 -0.92
N LEU A 92 5.73 -4.80 0.14
CA LEU A 92 4.79 -5.57 0.97
C LEU A 92 3.76 -4.67 1.67
N PHE A 93 4.16 -3.47 2.10
CA PHE A 93 3.25 -2.50 2.71
C PHE A 93 2.21 -1.97 1.72
N PHE A 94 2.61 -1.70 0.48
CA PHE A 94 1.71 -1.19 -0.56
C PHE A 94 1.06 -2.29 -1.41
N ALA A 95 1.54 -3.53 -1.35
CA ALA A 95 1.03 -4.65 -2.14
C ALA A 95 -0.49 -4.84 -2.00
N PRO A 96 -1.13 -4.71 -0.81
CA PRO A 96 -2.59 -4.81 -0.70
C PRO A 96 -3.34 -3.72 -1.48
N ALA A 97 -2.76 -2.54 -1.67
CA ALA A 97 -3.35 -1.45 -2.44
C ALA A 97 -3.10 -1.61 -3.95
N ILE A 98 -1.98 -2.23 -4.35
CA ILE A 98 -1.64 -2.49 -5.76
C ILE A 98 -2.37 -3.71 -6.29
N PHE A 99 -2.45 -4.75 -5.46
CA PHE A 99 -3.11 -6.02 -5.69
C PHE A 99 -4.29 -6.12 -4.72
N PRO A 100 -5.35 -5.32 -4.92
CA PRO A 100 -6.56 -5.50 -4.13
C PRO A 100 -6.97 -6.96 -4.25
N ARG A 101 -7.33 -7.56 -3.11
CA ARG A 101 -7.87 -8.93 -3.12
C ARG A 101 -8.99 -8.97 -4.15
N SER A 102 -9.01 -10.00 -4.99
CA SER A 102 -10.09 -10.24 -5.94
C SER A 102 -11.42 -10.02 -5.21
N PRO A 103 -12.26 -9.08 -5.64
CA PRO A 103 -13.46 -8.77 -4.88
C PRO A 103 -14.32 -10.03 -4.81
N ALA A 104 -14.83 -10.32 -3.62
CA ALA A 104 -15.65 -11.49 -3.40
C ALA A 104 -17.12 -11.07 -3.45
N TRP A 105 -17.94 -11.92 -4.06
CA TRP A 105 -19.38 -11.76 -4.01
C TRP A 105 -19.85 -11.77 -2.55
N GLN A 106 -20.70 -10.81 -2.21
CA GLN A 106 -21.31 -10.69 -0.89
C GLN A 106 -22.82 -10.85 -1.02
N THR A 107 -23.42 -11.64 -0.11
CA THR A 107 -24.87 -11.79 -0.05
C THR A 107 -25.47 -10.69 0.80
N PHE A 108 -26.60 -10.15 0.37
CA PHE A 108 -27.49 -9.43 1.27
C PHE A 108 -28.19 -10.42 2.19
N GLN A 109 -28.80 -9.92 3.27
CA GLN A 109 -29.72 -10.76 4.04
C GLN A 109 -30.92 -11.13 3.15
N PRO A 110 -31.60 -12.26 3.44
CA PRO A 110 -32.74 -12.70 2.66
C PRO A 110 -33.80 -11.61 2.53
N LEU A 111 -34.35 -11.47 1.32
CA LEU A 111 -35.49 -10.61 1.07
C LEU A 111 -36.75 -11.20 1.74
N PRO A 112 -37.68 -10.39 2.31
CA PRO A 112 -38.90 -10.90 2.93
C PRO A 112 -39.80 -11.69 1.97
N GLU A 113 -39.70 -11.41 0.68
CA GLU A 113 -40.41 -12.09 -0.41
C GLU A 113 -39.39 -12.59 -1.44
N GLN A 114 -39.76 -13.56 -2.28
CA GLN A 114 -38.85 -14.09 -3.29
C GLN A 114 -38.54 -13.02 -4.37
N PRO A 115 -37.26 -12.68 -4.61
CA PRO A 115 -36.89 -11.72 -5.64
C PRO A 115 -37.04 -12.33 -7.04
N THR A 116 -37.49 -11.51 -7.98
CA THR A 116 -37.64 -11.91 -9.40
C THR A 116 -36.65 -11.19 -10.30
N GLU A 117 -36.45 -9.89 -10.08
CA GLU A 117 -35.56 -9.06 -10.89
C GLU A 117 -34.98 -7.91 -10.09
N ILE A 118 -33.86 -7.38 -10.58
CA ILE A 118 -33.28 -6.15 -10.08
C ILE A 118 -33.94 -5.01 -10.85
N ALA A 119 -34.82 -4.27 -10.18
CA ALA A 119 -35.58 -3.19 -10.79
C ALA A 119 -34.68 -2.00 -11.13
N ALA A 120 -33.75 -1.66 -10.23
CA ALA A 120 -32.77 -0.59 -10.41
C ALA A 120 -31.69 -0.66 -9.32
N GLY A 121 -30.71 0.23 -9.40
CA GLY A 121 -29.71 0.42 -8.36
C GLY A 121 -28.92 1.70 -8.59
N ASP A 122 -28.28 2.18 -7.52
CA ASP A 122 -27.25 3.20 -7.55
C ASP A 122 -26.04 2.74 -6.72
N TYR A 123 -25.11 3.64 -6.43
CA TYR A 123 -23.90 3.35 -5.64
C TYR A 123 -24.14 3.14 -4.14
N ARG A 124 -25.33 3.52 -3.65
CA ARG A 124 -25.75 3.42 -2.25
C ARG A 124 -26.88 2.42 -2.04
N HIS A 125 -27.74 2.19 -3.01
CA HIS A 125 -28.97 1.42 -2.87
C HIS A 125 -29.16 0.45 -4.04
N VAL A 126 -29.75 -0.70 -3.73
CA VAL A 126 -30.27 -1.64 -4.73
C VAL A 126 -31.77 -1.77 -4.57
N TYR A 127 -32.49 -1.80 -5.70
CA TYR A 127 -33.94 -1.95 -5.77
C TYR A 127 -34.26 -3.29 -6.42
N VAL A 128 -34.96 -4.15 -5.69
CA VAL A 128 -35.29 -5.52 -6.12
C VAL A 128 -36.81 -5.67 -6.15
N ARG A 129 -37.34 -6.16 -7.26
CA ARG A 129 -38.76 -6.50 -7.39
C ARG A 129 -38.98 -7.93 -6.93
N SER A 130 -40.04 -8.14 -6.15
CA SER A 130 -40.46 -9.46 -5.69
C SER A 130 -41.47 -10.10 -6.62
N VAL A 131 -41.78 -11.38 -6.39
CA VAL A 131 -42.85 -12.13 -7.06
C VAL A 131 -44.24 -11.47 -6.92
N SER A 132 -44.48 -10.69 -5.87
CA SER A 132 -45.76 -9.98 -5.68
C SER A 132 -45.83 -8.65 -6.44
N GLY A 133 -44.75 -8.26 -7.11
CA GLY A 133 -44.61 -6.98 -7.81
C GLY A 133 -44.18 -5.82 -6.89
N LYS A 134 -44.03 -6.04 -5.58
CA LYS A 134 -43.51 -5.02 -4.66
C LYS A 134 -42.01 -4.79 -4.91
N ILE A 135 -41.58 -3.55 -4.70
CA ILE A 135 -40.17 -3.18 -4.80
C ILE A 135 -39.62 -2.99 -3.39
N TYR A 136 -38.46 -3.59 -3.14
CA TYR A 136 -37.71 -3.44 -1.91
C TYR A 136 -36.38 -2.76 -2.19
N THR A 137 -35.97 -1.86 -1.30
CA THR A 137 -34.70 -1.16 -1.34
C THR A 137 -33.84 -1.54 -0.15
N ARG A 138 -32.53 -1.49 -0.35
CA ARG A 138 -31.53 -1.69 0.71
C ARG A 138 -30.27 -0.91 0.40
N ALA A 139 -29.68 -0.33 1.44
CA ALA A 139 -28.38 0.32 1.35
C ALA A 139 -27.22 -0.70 1.27
N VAL A 140 -26.25 -0.48 0.39
CA VAL A 140 -25.10 -1.37 0.15
C VAL A 140 -24.10 -1.31 1.30
N ASP A 141 -23.90 -0.12 1.87
CA ASP A 141 -22.92 0.16 2.94
C ASP A 141 -23.42 -0.18 4.35
N LYS A 142 -24.75 -0.31 4.54
CA LYS A 142 -25.37 -0.63 5.83
C LYS A 142 -25.95 -2.02 5.85
N SER A 143 -25.11 -3.01 6.17
CA SER A 143 -25.55 -4.41 6.37
C SER A 143 -26.58 -4.58 7.50
N ALA A 144 -26.74 -3.60 8.39
CA ALA A 144 -27.67 -3.65 9.51
C ALA A 144 -29.10 -3.20 9.15
N ASP A 145 -29.26 -2.32 8.15
CA ASP A 145 -30.58 -1.89 7.73
C ASP A 145 -31.16 -2.99 6.82
N GLY A 146 -32.21 -3.64 7.31
CA GLY A 146 -32.93 -4.69 6.57
C GLY A 146 -33.57 -4.14 5.29
N TRP A 147 -34.19 -5.03 4.52
CA TRP A 147 -34.95 -4.62 3.34
C TRP A 147 -36.15 -3.75 3.70
N GLN A 148 -36.28 -2.60 3.04
CA GLN A 148 -37.40 -1.69 3.22
C GLN A 148 -38.24 -1.67 1.95
N GLN A 149 -39.57 -1.61 2.07
CA GLN A 149 -40.42 -1.48 0.89
C GLN A 149 -40.28 -0.07 0.30
N ALA A 150 -39.86 0.01 -0.96
CA ALA A 150 -39.76 1.27 -1.70
C ALA A 150 -41.16 1.69 -2.21
N ARG A 151 -41.37 3.00 -2.34
CA ARG A 151 -42.55 3.57 -2.99
C ARG A 151 -42.16 4.06 -4.37
N GLU A 152 -43.03 3.86 -5.35
CA GLU A 152 -42.87 4.46 -6.67
C GLU A 152 -43.35 5.93 -6.66
N PRO A 153 -42.73 6.83 -7.45
CA PRO A 153 -41.58 6.60 -8.32
C PRO A 153 -40.29 6.40 -7.50
N LEU A 154 -39.40 5.55 -7.99
CA LEU A 154 -38.12 5.31 -7.33
C LEU A 154 -37.30 6.60 -7.34
N ASP A 155 -36.87 7.06 -6.17
CA ASP A 155 -36.01 8.24 -6.03
C ASP A 155 -34.57 7.90 -6.44
N ILE A 156 -34.37 7.74 -7.74
CA ILE A 156 -33.07 7.44 -8.33
C ILE A 156 -32.69 8.62 -9.20
N ALA A 157 -31.62 9.30 -8.84
CA ALA A 157 -31.07 10.37 -9.65
C ALA A 157 -30.67 9.80 -11.02
N THR A 158 -31.47 10.10 -12.04
CA THR A 158 -31.33 9.61 -13.42
C THR A 158 -29.99 9.97 -14.07
N GLU A 159 -29.27 10.93 -13.51
CA GLU A 159 -28.01 11.46 -14.01
C GLU A 159 -26.80 10.52 -13.81
N TYR A 160 -26.92 9.49 -12.97
CA TYR A 160 -25.82 8.54 -12.67
C TYR A 160 -26.01 7.15 -13.32
N PHE A 161 -26.99 7.01 -14.22
CA PHE A 161 -27.19 5.76 -14.96
C PHE A 161 -26.19 5.65 -16.12
N THR A 162 -25.10 4.94 -15.90
CA THR A 162 -24.23 4.50 -16.99
C THR A 162 -24.46 3.02 -17.26
N ARG A 163 -25.48 2.78 -18.10
CA ARG A 163 -25.82 1.56 -18.87
C ARG A 163 -25.97 0.26 -18.06
N PRO A 164 -27.15 -0.40 -18.09
CA PRO A 164 -27.21 -1.82 -17.77
C PRO A 164 -26.38 -2.58 -18.81
N LEU A 165 -25.15 -2.92 -18.45
CA LEU A 165 -24.37 -3.90 -19.20
C LEU A 165 -24.98 -5.26 -18.89
N ALA A 166 -25.63 -5.86 -19.89
CA ALA A 166 -26.13 -7.22 -19.76
C ALA A 166 -24.92 -8.17 -19.55
N GLY A 167 -24.93 -8.93 -18.46
CA GLY A 167 -23.93 -9.96 -18.18
C GLY A 167 -23.28 -9.82 -16.81
N ALA A 168 -23.06 -10.96 -16.15
CA ALA A 168 -22.16 -11.07 -15.02
C ALA A 168 -20.71 -10.81 -15.47
N PRO A 169 -19.83 -10.29 -14.61
CA PRO A 169 -18.42 -10.12 -14.97
C PRO A 169 -17.81 -11.48 -15.32
N GLU A 170 -17.28 -11.62 -16.56
CA GLU A 170 -16.78 -12.89 -17.11
C GLU A 170 -15.76 -13.58 -16.20
N ASN A 171 -14.94 -12.78 -15.51
CA ASN A 171 -13.83 -13.27 -14.68
C ASN A 171 -14.24 -13.61 -13.24
N ASN A 172 -15.47 -13.28 -12.81
CA ASN A 172 -15.93 -13.49 -11.45
C ASN A 172 -17.46 -13.68 -11.39
N PRO A 173 -17.98 -14.82 -11.87
CA PRO A 173 -19.43 -15.04 -11.90
C PRO A 173 -20.00 -15.18 -10.47
N PRO A 174 -21.27 -14.83 -10.26
CA PRO A 174 -21.92 -15.02 -8.97
C PRO A 174 -22.05 -16.51 -8.62
N PRO A 175 -22.17 -16.87 -7.32
CA PRO A 175 -22.04 -18.24 -6.84
C PRO A 175 -23.24 -19.18 -7.14
N GLY A 176 -23.95 -18.98 -8.25
CA GLY A 176 -25.08 -19.81 -8.63
C GLY A 176 -25.72 -19.38 -9.96
N LYS A 177 -26.87 -19.98 -10.27
CA LYS A 177 -27.62 -19.65 -11.48
C LYS A 177 -28.32 -18.31 -11.33
N THR A 178 -27.96 -17.35 -12.17
CA THR A 178 -28.51 -15.99 -12.11
C THR A 178 -29.85 -15.90 -12.83
N ILE A 179 -30.83 -15.23 -12.19
CA ILE A 179 -32.11 -14.84 -12.81
C ILE A 179 -31.96 -13.45 -13.45
N SER A 180 -31.38 -12.49 -12.71
CA SER A 180 -31.26 -11.10 -13.12
C SER A 180 -29.94 -10.53 -12.67
N THR A 181 -29.29 -9.74 -13.54
CA THR A 181 -28.06 -9.01 -13.22
C THR A 181 -28.23 -7.54 -13.51
N LEU A 182 -27.62 -6.69 -12.69
CA LEU A 182 -27.47 -5.27 -12.95
C LEU A 182 -26.01 -4.90 -12.75
N ASN A 183 -25.41 -4.24 -13.74
CA ASN A 183 -24.08 -3.67 -13.63
C ASN A 183 -24.20 -2.15 -13.63
N LEU A 184 -23.52 -1.49 -12.69
CA LEU A 184 -23.46 -0.05 -12.55
C LEU A 184 -22.00 0.41 -12.61
N GLU A 185 -21.69 1.28 -13.55
CA GLU A 185 -20.43 2.02 -13.55
C GLU A 185 -20.66 3.42 -12.96
N TYR A 186 -19.95 3.74 -11.88
CA TYR A 186 -20.00 5.02 -11.18
C TYR A 186 -18.71 5.81 -11.40
N TYR A 187 -18.86 7.03 -11.91
CA TYR A 187 -17.77 7.99 -12.04
C TYR A 187 -17.86 8.98 -10.88
N GLY A 188 -17.02 8.76 -9.87
CA GLY A 188 -16.91 9.70 -8.75
C GLY A 188 -16.21 11.00 -9.16
N PRO A 189 -16.35 12.08 -8.37
CA PRO A 189 -15.63 13.34 -8.59
C PRO A 189 -14.10 13.20 -8.51
N SER A 190 -13.59 12.07 -8.03
CA SER A 190 -12.17 11.76 -7.85
C SER A 190 -11.54 10.97 -9.01
N GLU A 191 -12.16 10.91 -10.20
CA GLU A 191 -11.70 10.12 -11.37
C GLU A 191 -11.55 8.60 -11.13
N THR A 192 -11.84 8.13 -9.91
CA THR A 192 -11.96 6.71 -9.58
C THR A 192 -13.28 6.18 -10.12
N SER A 193 -13.22 5.34 -11.15
CA SER A 193 -14.39 4.58 -11.61
C SER A 193 -14.61 3.39 -10.69
N SER A 194 -15.79 3.31 -10.07
CA SER A 194 -16.22 2.12 -9.34
C SER A 194 -17.25 1.37 -10.16
N GLU A 195 -17.14 0.04 -10.20
CA GLU A 195 -18.09 -0.82 -10.90
C GLU A 195 -18.78 -1.70 -9.86
N ILE A 196 -20.11 -1.68 -9.81
CA ILE A 196 -20.90 -2.47 -8.86
C ILE A 196 -21.82 -3.39 -9.65
N HIS A 197 -21.68 -4.68 -9.43
CA HIS A 197 -22.55 -5.70 -9.98
C HIS A 197 -23.52 -6.18 -8.91
N TYR A 198 -24.76 -6.35 -9.29
CA TYR A 198 -25.79 -6.99 -8.50
C TYR A 198 -26.32 -8.21 -9.24
N ALA A 199 -26.65 -9.26 -8.50
CA ALA A 199 -27.19 -10.49 -9.04
C ALA A 199 -28.32 -11.02 -8.16
N VAL A 200 -29.44 -11.39 -8.76
CA VAL A 200 -30.49 -12.20 -8.14
C VAL A 200 -30.31 -13.62 -8.63
N LEU A 201 -30.17 -14.57 -7.70
CA LEU A 201 -29.98 -15.98 -8.01
C LEU A 201 -31.29 -16.76 -7.97
N SER A 202 -31.30 -17.94 -8.59
CA SER A 202 -32.47 -18.81 -8.67
C SER A 202 -32.98 -19.32 -7.33
N ASP A 203 -32.13 -19.32 -6.30
CA ASP A 203 -32.49 -19.66 -4.92
C ASP A 203 -33.16 -18.49 -4.17
N GLY A 204 -33.33 -17.34 -4.81
CA GLY A 204 -33.91 -16.14 -4.22
C GLY A 204 -32.92 -15.30 -3.40
N SER A 205 -31.63 -15.60 -3.44
CA SER A 205 -30.61 -14.77 -2.81
C SER A 205 -30.22 -13.58 -3.70
N VAL A 206 -29.90 -12.46 -3.05
CA VAL A 206 -29.43 -11.24 -3.73
C VAL A 206 -27.98 -11.02 -3.35
N TRP A 207 -27.12 -10.90 -4.36
CA TRP A 207 -25.68 -10.74 -4.21
C TRP A 207 -25.22 -9.45 -4.84
N TRP A 208 -24.10 -8.93 -4.34
CA TRP A 208 -23.43 -7.79 -4.90
C TRP A 208 -21.91 -7.99 -4.91
N LEU A 209 -21.26 -7.27 -5.82
CA LEU A 209 -19.82 -7.29 -6.03
C LEU A 209 -19.38 -5.89 -6.43
N ALA A 210 -18.58 -5.23 -5.60
CA ALA A 210 -17.99 -3.94 -5.94
C ALA A 210 -16.52 -4.10 -6.35
N PHE A 211 -16.19 -3.49 -7.47
CA PHE A 211 -14.84 -3.25 -7.95
C PHE A 211 -14.52 -1.77 -7.75
N GLU A 212 -13.58 -1.47 -6.87
CA GLU A 212 -12.87 -0.20 -6.95
C GLU A 212 -11.77 -0.39 -8.00
N ARG A 213 -11.84 0.31 -9.14
CA ARG A 213 -10.67 0.38 -10.01
C ARG A 213 -9.69 1.34 -9.34
N PRO A 214 -8.55 0.87 -8.82
CA PRO A 214 -7.53 1.77 -8.31
C PRO A 214 -7.13 2.72 -9.41
N ASP A 215 -6.91 3.99 -9.06
CA ASP A 215 -6.45 4.99 -10.01
C ASP A 215 -5.16 4.47 -10.67
N LYS A 216 -5.18 4.37 -12.01
CA LYS A 216 -4.04 3.92 -12.81
C LYS A 216 -2.81 4.79 -12.53
N SER A 217 -3.00 6.06 -12.16
CA SER A 217 -1.92 6.98 -11.78
C SER A 217 -1.19 6.52 -10.51
N PHE A 218 -1.92 6.01 -9.52
CA PHE A 218 -1.37 5.51 -8.26
C PHE A 218 -0.60 4.21 -8.45
N GLN A 219 -1.15 3.27 -9.25
CA GLN A 219 -0.45 2.04 -9.60
C GLN A 219 0.86 2.34 -10.35
N LEU A 220 0.82 3.26 -11.33
CA LEU A 220 2.00 3.68 -12.08
C LEU A 220 3.05 4.33 -11.17
N LEU A 221 2.63 5.19 -10.24
CA LEU A 221 3.51 5.83 -9.27
C LEU A 221 4.26 4.79 -8.43
N ILE A 222 3.58 3.77 -7.93
CA ILE A 222 4.23 2.73 -7.11
C ILE A 222 5.18 1.86 -7.95
N VAL A 223 4.77 1.47 -9.17
CA VAL A 223 5.62 0.72 -10.09
C VAL A 223 6.90 1.48 -10.45
N LEU A 224 6.84 2.81 -10.53
CA LEU A 224 8.01 3.67 -10.78
C LEU A 224 8.83 3.95 -9.50
N LEU A 225 8.19 3.99 -8.33
CA LEU A 225 8.85 4.29 -7.06
C LEU A 225 9.82 3.18 -6.64
N ILE A 226 9.45 1.91 -6.82
CA ILE A 226 10.28 0.75 -6.44
C ILE A 226 11.64 0.75 -7.14
N PRO A 227 11.73 0.81 -8.49
CA PRO A 227 13.00 0.87 -9.19
C PRO A 227 13.76 2.18 -8.89
N ALA A 228 13.06 3.31 -8.71
CA ALA A 228 13.71 4.56 -8.33
C ALA A 228 14.39 4.47 -6.95
N LEU A 229 13.74 3.84 -5.97
CA LEU A 229 14.31 3.58 -4.65
C LEU A 229 15.48 2.61 -4.70
N ALA A 230 15.41 1.57 -5.54
CA ALA A 230 16.51 0.65 -5.75
C ALA A 230 17.73 1.36 -6.35
N VAL A 231 17.54 2.21 -7.38
CA VAL A 231 18.60 3.01 -8.00
C VAL A 231 19.20 3.99 -6.99
N LEU A 232 18.38 4.68 -6.20
CA LEU A 232 18.86 5.59 -5.15
C LEU A 232 19.65 4.85 -4.07
N GLY A 233 19.21 3.66 -3.65
CA GLY A 233 19.96 2.82 -2.71
C GLY A 233 21.31 2.39 -3.27
N LEU A 234 21.35 2.04 -4.56
CA LEU A 234 22.57 1.67 -5.27
C LEU A 234 23.53 2.86 -5.38
N LEU A 235 23.03 4.04 -5.79
CA LEU A 235 23.79 5.28 -5.85
C LEU A 235 24.30 5.73 -4.48
N ALA A 236 23.53 5.56 -3.41
CA ALA A 236 23.95 5.87 -2.04
C ALA A 236 25.03 4.90 -1.52
N SER A 237 25.05 3.66 -2.01
CA SER A 237 26.08 2.67 -1.64
C SER A 237 27.45 2.97 -2.26
N VAL A 238 27.50 3.58 -3.46
CA VAL A 238 28.76 3.89 -4.17
C VAL A 238 29.71 4.78 -3.37
N PRO A 239 29.33 5.98 -2.88
CA PRO A 239 30.23 6.82 -2.08
C PRO A 239 30.63 6.15 -0.76
N PHE A 240 29.77 5.29 -0.22
CA PHE A 240 30.08 4.51 0.98
C PHE A 240 31.19 3.48 0.72
N TRP A 241 31.13 2.75 -0.40
CA TRP A 241 32.18 1.84 -0.85
C TRP A 241 33.47 2.56 -1.23
N LEU A 242 33.37 3.70 -1.92
CA LEU A 242 34.53 4.52 -2.26
C LEU A 242 35.23 5.06 -1.01
N GLY A 243 34.47 5.58 -0.03
CA GLY A 243 35.01 6.02 1.26
C GLY A 243 35.72 4.89 2.00
N ALA A 244 35.13 3.70 2.04
CA ALA A 244 35.76 2.51 2.62
C ALA A 244 37.09 2.16 1.92
N CYS A 245 37.12 2.19 0.58
CA CYS A 245 38.32 1.92 -0.21
C CYS A 245 39.42 2.95 0.07
N VAL A 246 39.10 4.24 0.14
CA VAL A 246 40.05 5.32 0.45
C VAL A 246 40.65 5.14 1.85
N ILE A 247 39.83 4.81 2.85
CA ILE A 247 40.31 4.57 4.22
C ILE A 247 41.26 3.37 4.28
N VAL A 248 40.94 2.28 3.57
CA VAL A 248 41.82 1.10 3.46
C VAL A 248 43.15 1.47 2.79
N LEU A 249 43.11 2.24 1.69
CA LEU A 249 44.30 2.70 0.98
C LEU A 249 45.18 3.60 1.87
N MET A 250 44.59 4.55 2.59
CA MET A 250 45.34 5.43 3.50
C MET A 250 46.03 4.65 4.63
N ARG A 251 45.34 3.67 5.24
CA ARG A 251 45.92 2.83 6.30
C ARG A 251 47.04 1.92 5.80
N ARG A 252 47.04 1.56 4.51
CA ARG A 252 48.10 0.75 3.91
C ARG A 252 49.37 1.59 3.71
N LYS A 253 49.20 2.85 3.31
CA LYS A 253 50.32 3.78 3.07
C LYS A 253 51.08 4.14 4.35
N THR A 254 50.36 4.34 5.47
CA THR A 254 50.98 4.68 6.76
C THR A 254 51.75 3.54 7.42
N ARG A 255 51.49 2.27 7.05
CA ARG A 255 52.27 1.12 7.54
C ARG A 255 53.56 0.85 6.76
N VAL A 256 53.70 1.42 5.57
CA VAL A 256 54.91 1.22 4.74
C VAL A 256 55.98 2.27 5.07
N THR A 257 55.59 3.37 5.70
CA THR A 257 56.47 4.49 6.10
C THR A 257 56.88 4.45 7.58
N ALA A 258 56.44 3.45 8.33
CA ALA A 258 56.77 3.23 9.74
C ALA A 258 57.52 1.90 9.87
#